data_AF-A0A929J580-F1
#
_entry.id   AF-A0A929J580-F1
#
_cell.length_a   1.000
_cell.length_b   1.000
_cell.length_c   1.000
_cell.angle_alpha   90.00
_cell.angle_beta   90.00
_cell.angle_gamma   90.00
#
_symmetry.space_group_name_H-M   'P 1'
#
loop_
_entity.id
_entity.type
_entity.pdbx_description
1 polymer ?
#
loop_
_entity_poly.entity_id
_entity_poly.type
_entity_poly.pdbx_seq_one_letter_code
_entity_poly.pdbx_strand_id
1 'polypeptide(L)' 'ELPFARLGLAITKKRIKLAVARNRLKRLIRESFRQQQIASLDYVVLAKNDANQANNSILLNSLTKHWHKLSRQCKKS' A
#
# COMPACT_ATOMS: atom_id res chain seq x y z
N GLU A 1 16.55 16.50 -0.39
CA GLU A 1 15.13 16.19 -0.70
C GLU A 1 15.07 14.96 -1.59
N LEU A 2 14.08 14.08 -1.42
CA LEU A 2 13.91 12.90 -2.27
C LEU A 2 13.28 13.35 -3.62
N PRO A 3 13.87 13.01 -4.78
CA PRO A 3 13.36 13.46 -6.08
C PRO A 3 12.01 12.83 -6.46
N PHE A 4 11.63 11.72 -5.82
CA PHE A 4 10.36 11.03 -6.04
C PHE A 4 9.92 10.26 -4.79
N ALA A 5 8.60 10.07 -4.64
CA ALA A 5 8.03 9.21 -3.61
C ALA A 5 8.40 7.73 -3.84
N ARG A 6 8.83 7.03 -2.79
CA ARG A 6 9.22 5.62 -2.86
C ARG A 6 8.23 4.73 -2.12
N LEU A 7 8.02 3.52 -2.65
CA LEU A 7 7.13 2.53 -2.05
C LEU A 7 7.86 1.21 -1.79
N GLY A 8 8.00 0.87 -0.51
CA GLY A 8 8.42 -0.44 -0.02
C GLY A 8 7.21 -1.35 0.24
N LEU A 9 7.30 -2.61 -0.17
CA LEU A 9 6.25 -3.62 0.05
C LEU A 9 6.81 -4.81 0.82
N ALA A 10 6.27 -5.06 2.01
CA ALA A 10 6.65 -6.19 2.85
C ALA A 10 5.49 -7.20 2.94
N ILE A 11 5.53 -8.19 2.04
CA ILE A 11 4.53 -9.28 1.95
C ILE A 11 5.25 -10.63 2.07
N THR A 12 5.05 -11.31 3.20
CA THR A 12 5.75 -12.57 3.48
C THR A 12 4.97 -13.78 2.96
N LYS A 13 5.70 -14.85 2.57
CA LYS A 13 5.13 -16.14 2.15
C LYS A 13 4.27 -16.78 3.25
N LYS A 14 4.61 -16.55 4.53
CA LYS A 14 3.87 -17.08 5.68
C LYS A 14 2.42 -16.56 5.73
N ARG A 15 2.20 -15.29 5.34
CA ARG A 15 0.86 -14.67 5.34
C ARG A 15 0.06 -15.00 4.09
N ILE A 16 0.70 -14.97 2.92
CA ILE A 16 0.07 -15.29 1.64
C ILE A 16 0.91 -16.34 0.93
N LYS A 17 0.43 -17.59 0.96
CA LYS A 17 1.15 -18.74 0.40
C LYS A 17 1.26 -18.66 -1.12
N LEU A 18 0.17 -18.31 -1.81
CA LEU A 18 0.12 -18.28 -3.27
C LEU A 18 0.87 -17.07 -3.84
N ALA A 19 1.79 -17.33 -4.78
CA ALA A 19 2.55 -16.27 -5.46
C ALA A 19 1.64 -15.33 -6.24
N VAL A 20 0.60 -15.87 -6.90
CA VAL A 20 -0.40 -15.09 -7.65
C VAL A 20 -1.13 -14.12 -6.73
N ALA A 21 -1.59 -14.56 -5.55
CA ALA A 21 -2.25 -13.70 -4.57
C ALA A 21 -1.32 -12.57 -4.06
N ARG A 22 -0.04 -12.88 -3.78
CA ARG A 22 0.96 -11.86 -3.42
C ARG A 22 1.17 -10.85 -4.55
N ASN A 23 1.29 -11.31 -5.79
CA ASN A 23 1.51 -10.44 -6.94
C ASN A 23 0.29 -9.55 -7.21
N ARG A 24 -0.92 -10.09 -7.04
CA ARG A 24 -2.17 -9.33 -7.09
C ARG A 24 -2.18 -8.21 -6.05
N LEU A 25 -1.86 -8.53 -4.79
CA LEU A 25 -1.81 -7.54 -3.72
C LEU A 25 -0.75 -6.46 -3.99
N LYS A 26 0.45 -6.87 -4.41
CA LYS A 26 1.50 -5.93 -4.83
C LYS A 26 1.04 -5.01 -5.97
N ARG A 27 0.31 -5.53 -6.96
CA ARG A 27 -0.26 -4.74 -8.06
C ARG A 27 -1.26 -3.71 -7.55
N LEU A 28 -2.23 -4.13 -6.73
CA LEU A 28 -3.24 -3.22 -6.18
C LEU A 28 -2.63 -2.09 -5.36
N ILE A 29 -1.65 -2.40 -4.51
CA ILE A 29 -0.98 -1.37 -3.69
C ILE A 29 -0.19 -0.41 -4.59
N ARG A 30 0.54 -0.91 -5.59
CA ARG A 30 1.31 -0.05 -6.51
C ARG A 30 0.44 0.83 -7.39
N GLU A 31 -0.64 0.30 -7.93
CA GLU A 31 -1.58 1.08 -8.74
C GLU A 31 -2.26 2.15 -7.88
N SER A 32 -2.69 1.78 -6.67
CA SER A 32 -3.22 2.75 -5.72
C SER A 32 -2.20 3.83 -5.38
N PHE A 33 -0.93 3.47 -5.13
CA PHE A 33 0.13 4.45 -4.88
C PHE A 33 0.40 5.36 -6.08
N ARG A 34 0.42 4.81 -7.31
CA ARG A 34 0.67 5.55 -8.55
C ARG A 34 -0.43 6.57 -8.83
N GLN A 35 -1.68 6.23 -8.54
CA GLN A 35 -2.83 7.11 -8.77
C GLN A 35 -2.97 8.23 -7.74
N GLN A 36 -2.29 8.13 -6.60
CA GLN A 36 -2.42 9.10 -5.51
C GLN A 36 -1.35 10.18 -5.60
N GLN A 37 -1.74 11.43 -5.37
CA GLN A 37 -0.81 12.54 -5.30
C GLN A 37 -0.30 12.71 -3.86
N ILE A 38 0.86 12.12 -3.60
CA ILE A 38 1.49 12.03 -2.27
C ILE A 38 2.85 12.72 -2.27
N ALA A 39 3.26 13.18 -1.09
CA ALA A 39 4.56 13.83 -0.91
C ALA A 39 5.73 12.88 -1.21
N SER A 40 6.85 13.42 -1.68
CA SER A 40 8.10 12.70 -1.98
C SER A 40 8.78 12.16 -0.72
N LEU A 41 8.20 11.10 -0.17
CA LEU A 41 8.61 10.41 1.05
C LEU A 41 8.74 8.90 0.79
N ASP A 42 9.32 8.21 1.76
CA ASP A 42 9.42 6.76 1.76
C ASP A 42 8.22 6.13 2.48
N TYR A 43 7.40 5.38 1.75
CA TYR A 43 6.23 4.69 2.27
C TYR A 43 6.48 3.19 2.34
N VAL A 44 6.20 2.55 3.48
CA VAL A 44 6.34 1.11 3.64
C VAL A 44 4.98 0.48 3.96
N VAL A 45 4.53 -0.45 3.10
CA VAL A 45 3.26 -1.16 3.29
C VAL A 45 3.53 -2.59 3.75
N LEU A 46 2.96 -2.92 4.92
CA LEU A 46 3.00 -4.24 5.54
C LEU A 46 1.63 -4.91 5.38
N ALA A 47 1.57 -6.03 4.66
CA ALA A 47 0.31 -6.76 4.52
C ALA A 47 0.01 -7.60 5.76
N LYS A 48 -1.13 -7.35 6.42
CA LYS A 48 -1.66 -8.22 7.50
C LYS A 48 -2.19 -9.54 6.94
N ASN A 49 -2.36 -10.55 7.80
CA ASN A 49 -2.89 -11.88 7.40
C ASN A 49 -4.24 -11.77 6.69
N ASP A 50 -5.10 -10.89 7.19
CA ASP A 50 -6.48 -10.72 6.70
C ASP A 50 -6.52 -10.16 5.27
N ALA A 51 -5.42 -9.56 4.79
CA ALA A 51 -5.33 -9.04 3.43
C ALA A 51 -5.42 -10.15 2.35
N ASN A 52 -5.19 -11.42 2.72
CA ASN A 52 -5.33 -12.53 1.79
C ASN A 52 -6.80 -12.86 1.47
N GLN A 53 -7.67 -12.76 2.47
CA GLN A 53 -9.09 -13.11 2.36
C GLN A 53 -9.96 -11.91 1.99
N ALA A 54 -9.43 -10.69 2.10
CA ALA A 54 -10.14 -9.48 1.77
C ALA A 54 -10.38 -9.33 0.25
N ASN A 55 -11.62 -8.95 -0.10
CA ASN A 55 -11.98 -8.56 -1.45
C ASN A 55 -11.24 -7.29 -1.89
N ASN A 56 -11.08 -7.13 -3.21
CA ASN A 56 -10.38 -5.98 -3.80
C ASN A 56 -10.94 -4.65 -3.30
N SER A 57 -12.27 -4.54 -3.23
CA SER A 57 -12.98 -3.35 -2.77
C SER A 57 -12.59 -2.97 -1.33
N ILE A 58 -12.46 -3.97 -0.46
CA ILE A 58 -12.08 -3.78 0.95
C ILE A 58 -10.62 -3.34 1.04
N LEU A 59 -9.73 -3.98 0.27
CA LEU A 59 -8.31 -3.62 0.21
C LEU A 59 -8.11 -2.20 -0.30
N LEU A 60 -8.78 -1.83 -1.39
CA LEU A 60 -8.71 -0.49 -1.96
C LEU A 60 -9.27 0.56 -1.00
N ASN A 61 -10.43 0.32 -0.39
CA ASN A 61 -10.99 1.23 0.61
C ASN A 61 -10.06 1.41 1.81
N SER A 62 -9.41 0.33 2.26
CA SER A 62 -8.40 0.41 3.31
C SER A 62 -7.21 1.27 2.86
N LEU A 63 -6.67 1.02 1.67
CA LEU A 63 -5.55 1.80 1.12
C LEU A 63 -5.89 3.29 1.02
N THR A 64 -7.05 3.64 0.45
CA THR A 64 -7.51 5.04 0.34
C THR A 64 -7.59 5.72 1.70
N LYS A 65 -8.11 5.05 2.73
CA LYS A 65 -8.12 5.58 4.10
C LYS A 65 -6.72 5.85 4.64
N HIS A 66 -5.75 4.95 4.38
CA HIS A 66 -4.36 5.14 4.80
C HIS A 66 -3.71 6.31 4.05
N TRP A 67 -3.93 6.44 2.74
CA TRP A 67 -3.39 7.55 1.94
C TRP A 67 -3.91 8.91 2.42
N HIS A 68 -5.21 9.03 2.70
CA HIS A 68 -5.77 10.26 3.27
C HIS A 68 -5.15 10.60 4.64
N LYS A 69 -4.96 9.60 5.50
CA LYS A 69 -4.34 9.80 6.81
C LYS A 69 -2.89 10.29 6.69
N LEU A 70 -2.13 9.67 5.79
CA LEU A 70 -0.73 10.03 5.51
C LEU A 70 -0.64 11.43 4.89
N SER A 71 -1.45 11.73 3.88
CA SER A 71 -1.51 13.07 3.27
C SER A 71 -1.76 14.18 4.30
N ARG A 72 -2.64 13.92 5.29
CA ARG A 72 -2.90 14.88 6.37
C ARG A 72 -1.74 15.03 7.35
N GLN A 73 -1.03 13.94 7.65
CA GLN A 73 0.15 13.99 8.53
C GLN A 73 1.35 14.65 7.86
N CYS A 74 1.58 14.37 6.59
CA CYS A 74 2.69 14.94 5.83
C CYS A 74 2.53 16.44 5.55
N LYS A 75 1.30 17.00 5.59
CA LYS A 75 1.07 18.45 5.53
C LYS A 75 1.33 19.19 6.85
N LYS A 76 1.48 18.44 7.96
CA LYS A 76 1.64 19.00 9.31
C LYS A 76 3.11 19.11 9.76
N SER A 77 4.03 18.47 9.03
CA SER A 77 5.48 18.52 9.24
C SER A 77 6.11 19.35 8.13
#